data_AF-A0A8S3VEM6-F1
#
_entry.id   AF-A0A8S3VEM6-F1
#
_cell.length_a   1.000
_cell.length_b   1.000
_cell.length_c   1.000
_cell.angle_alpha   90.00
_cell.angle_beta   90.00
_cell.angle_gamma   90.00
#
_symmetry.space_group_name_H-M   'P 1'
#
loop_
_entity.id
_entity.type
_entity.pdbx_description
1 polymer ?
#
loop_
_entity_poly.entity_id
_entity_poly.type
_entity_poly.pdbx_seq_one_letter_code
_entity_poly.pdbx_strand_id
1 'polypeptide(L)'
;MVNCQAANQALKPHGKNTKYVLIHSHCTEKSANTNNHLTRKSRMEMSAEMMKAIKEMKSMPPVPWPEYEGIPYPTFLTFRNKGAEQTIQGIKDFQSRETDIMICTHSKSGTHWTYEILALIISNTTELAKETKSEKMLEAIPDLSVLDALPSPRILDTHVQFQNIPTRHVEKGGKIIHMIRNPKDVSVSLYNHARKDVITLNLDIPWNEYFEIWMTGKLPYGSWFDYELGMEQAEKDHPGLIYTCYYEDMKKNPTKEIKKLADFLEINVTDETVEGIAKATTFDNMQKNKMDGSKFVSDDGQGFIYRKGEIGDWKNYYTVAQNERYEALFKEKMKDSQYKFQYE
;
A
#
# COMPACT_ATOMS: atom_id res chain seq x y z
N MET A 1 11.12 30.41 -22.15
CA MET A 1 11.47 29.26 -23.01
C MET A 1 12.95 28.97 -22.79
N VAL A 2 13.25 28.01 -21.91
CA VAL A 2 14.64 27.62 -21.59
C VAL A 2 14.83 26.19 -22.12
N ASN A 3 15.96 26.01 -22.79
CA ASN A 3 16.27 25.00 -23.80
C ASN A 3 16.30 23.56 -23.25
N CYS A 4 15.56 22.66 -23.89
CA CYS A 4 15.32 21.28 -23.49
C CYS A 4 16.38 20.28 -24.04
N GLN A 5 17.65 20.68 -24.14
CA GLN A 5 18.68 19.86 -24.83
C GLN A 5 19.96 19.56 -24.03
N ALA A 6 20.06 19.96 -22.76
CA ALA A 6 21.25 19.69 -21.95
C ALA A 6 21.15 18.45 -21.02
N ALA A 7 19.97 17.81 -20.91
CA ALA A 7 19.76 16.68 -19.99
C ALA A 7 20.06 15.28 -20.58
N ASN A 8 20.32 15.16 -21.89
CA ASN A 8 20.43 13.87 -22.58
C ASN A 8 21.87 13.35 -22.81
N GLN A 9 22.88 13.88 -22.12
CA GLN A 9 24.29 13.44 -22.30
C GLN A 9 24.93 12.70 -21.12
N ALA A 10 24.18 12.31 -20.09
CA ALA A 10 24.71 11.51 -18.97
C ALA A 10 24.35 10.02 -19.01
N LEU A 11 23.73 9.53 -20.10
CA LEU A 11 23.34 8.13 -20.26
C LEU A 11 24.29 7.40 -21.23
N LYS A 12 25.46 6.98 -20.74
CA LYS A 12 26.19 5.84 -21.32
C LYS A 12 26.53 4.84 -20.20
N PRO A 13 26.19 3.56 -20.36
CA PRO A 13 26.51 2.54 -19.36
C PRO A 13 27.99 2.22 -19.43
N HIS A 14 28.76 2.74 -18.48
CA HIS A 14 30.12 2.27 -18.23
C HIS A 14 30.16 1.40 -16.98
N GLY A 15 30.59 0.15 -17.18
CA GLY A 15 31.08 -0.71 -16.10
C GLY A 15 30.11 -1.81 -15.69
N LYS A 16 30.30 -2.99 -16.28
CA LYS A 16 29.93 -4.27 -15.66
C LYS A 16 30.67 -4.36 -14.31
N ASN A 17 29.93 -4.46 -13.20
CA ASN A 17 30.34 -4.80 -11.81
C ASN A 17 29.96 -3.75 -10.76
N THR A 18 28.67 -3.44 -10.62
CA THR A 18 28.16 -2.98 -9.33
C THR A 18 27.54 -4.18 -8.63
N LYS A 19 28.17 -4.64 -7.54
CA LYS A 19 27.54 -5.53 -6.58
C LYS A 19 26.39 -4.77 -5.92
N TYR A 20 25.23 -4.78 -6.56
CA TYR A 20 23.98 -4.33 -5.94
C TYR A 20 23.60 -5.39 -4.91
N VAL A 21 23.97 -5.16 -3.65
CA VAL A 21 23.70 -6.07 -2.55
C VAL A 21 22.19 -6.21 -2.40
N LEU A 22 21.73 -7.44 -2.63
CA LEU A 22 20.35 -7.87 -2.60
C LEU A 22 19.81 -7.91 -1.17
N ILE A 23 19.18 -6.82 -0.71
CA ILE A 23 18.43 -6.87 0.56
C ILE A 23 17.09 -7.63 0.36
N HIS A 24 16.49 -7.56 -0.83
CA HIS A 24 15.25 -8.30 -1.11
C HIS A 24 15.46 -9.77 -1.48
N SER A 25 16.56 -10.15 -2.17
CA SER A 25 16.75 -11.57 -2.52
C SER A 25 17.36 -12.43 -1.43
N HIS A 26 18.09 -11.85 -0.46
CA HIS A 26 18.53 -12.61 0.73
C HIS A 26 17.36 -13.08 1.60
N CYS A 27 16.19 -12.45 1.48
CA CYS A 27 14.95 -12.94 2.09
C CYS A 27 14.28 -14.08 1.29
N THR A 28 14.35 -14.05 -0.05
CA THR A 28 13.63 -15.03 -0.89
C THR A 28 14.41 -16.32 -1.13
N GLU A 29 15.74 -16.30 -1.20
CA GLU A 29 16.53 -17.53 -1.42
C GLU A 29 16.52 -18.47 -0.20
N LYS A 30 16.36 -17.94 1.03
CA LYS A 30 16.24 -18.76 2.24
C LYS A 30 14.81 -19.19 2.57
N SER A 31 13.79 -18.64 1.90
CA SER A 31 12.38 -19.00 2.17
C SER A 31 11.84 -20.10 1.25
N ALA A 32 12.54 -20.44 0.17
CA ALA A 32 12.11 -21.47 -0.78
C ALA A 32 12.31 -22.90 -0.26
N ASN A 33 12.96 -23.10 0.89
CA ASN A 33 13.09 -24.41 1.51
C ASN A 33 13.12 -24.31 3.04
N THR A 34 12.16 -25.00 3.68
CA THR A 34 12.03 -25.32 5.11
C THR A 34 11.31 -24.32 6.04
N ASN A 35 10.47 -24.90 6.92
CA ASN A 35 9.85 -24.32 8.11
C ASN A 35 10.80 -23.33 8.82
N ASN A 36 10.63 -22.04 8.57
CA ASN A 36 11.66 -21.06 8.91
C ASN A 36 11.47 -20.47 10.32
N HIS A 37 11.89 -21.21 11.34
CA HIS A 37 12.25 -20.60 12.62
C HIS A 37 13.69 -20.07 12.55
N LEU A 38 13.86 -18.87 11.97
CA LEU A 38 15.13 -18.14 12.04
C LEU A 38 15.52 -17.92 13.50
N THR A 39 16.72 -18.37 13.88
CA THR A 39 17.28 -18.19 15.22
C THR A 39 17.45 -16.70 15.54
N ARG A 40 17.36 -16.33 16.82
CA ARG A 40 17.52 -14.92 17.28
C ARG A 40 18.82 -14.29 16.76
N LYS A 41 19.91 -15.06 16.71
CA LYS A 41 21.21 -14.64 16.17
C LYS A 41 21.14 -14.30 14.68
N SER A 42 20.52 -15.18 13.87
CA SER A 42 20.33 -14.93 12.43
C SER A 42 19.44 -13.71 12.13
N ARG A 43 18.43 -13.45 12.96
CA ARG A 43 17.60 -12.23 12.84
C ARG A 43 18.38 -10.96 13.17
N MET A 44 19.27 -11.01 14.16
CA MET A 44 20.12 -9.87 14.53
C MET A 44 21.16 -9.57 13.45
N GLU A 45 21.79 -10.59 12.88
CA GLU A 45 22.75 -10.43 11.78
C GLU A 45 22.09 -9.86 10.51
N MET A 46 20.92 -10.40 10.14
CA MET A 46 20.12 -9.90 9.01
C MET A 46 19.64 -8.45 9.25
N SER A 47 19.27 -8.11 10.49
CA SER A 47 18.94 -6.74 10.89
C SER A 47 20.14 -5.81 10.75
N ALA A 48 21.34 -6.22 11.16
CA ALA A 48 22.55 -5.41 11.03
C ALA A 48 22.96 -5.14 9.58
N GLU A 49 22.87 -6.16 8.70
CA GLU A 49 23.13 -6.01 7.27
C GLU A 49 22.11 -5.10 6.59
N MET A 50 20.82 -5.27 6.93
CA MET A 50 19.75 -4.40 6.43
C MET A 50 19.96 -2.95 6.88
N MET A 51 20.30 -2.73 8.15
CA MET A 51 20.59 -1.41 8.70
C MET A 51 21.79 -0.75 8.02
N LYS A 52 22.84 -1.51 7.71
CA LYS A 52 24.00 -1.01 6.95
C LYS A 52 23.57 -0.56 5.55
N ALA A 53 22.78 -1.36 4.85
CA ALA A 53 22.37 -1.04 3.50
C ALA A 53 21.33 0.12 3.45
N ILE A 54 20.47 0.25 4.46
CA ILE A 54 19.61 1.44 4.67
C ILE A 54 20.49 2.69 4.79
N LYS A 55 21.55 2.64 5.62
CA LYS A 55 22.47 3.76 5.83
C LYS A 55 23.22 4.14 4.54
N GLU A 56 23.66 3.15 3.76
CA GLU A 56 24.28 3.37 2.45
C GLU A 56 23.30 4.04 1.47
N MET A 57 22.06 3.55 1.36
CA MET A 57 21.04 4.13 0.48
C MET A 57 20.71 5.58 0.84
N LYS A 58 20.65 5.93 2.13
CA LYS A 58 20.45 7.32 2.59
C LYS A 58 21.60 8.26 2.26
N SER A 59 22.82 7.72 2.11
CA SER A 59 23.99 8.52 1.71
C SER A 59 24.04 8.83 0.22
N MET A 60 23.18 8.17 -0.58
CA MET A 60 23.05 8.42 -2.01
C MET A 60 22.23 9.68 -2.25
N PRO A 61 22.46 10.42 -3.36
CA PRO A 61 21.63 11.55 -3.71
C PRO A 61 20.17 11.11 -3.90
N PRO A 62 19.20 11.95 -3.50
CA PRO A 62 17.79 11.65 -3.67
C PRO A 62 17.47 11.43 -5.16
N VAL A 63 16.80 10.31 -5.46
CA VAL A 63 16.35 9.99 -6.81
C VAL A 63 14.95 10.59 -6.99
N PRO A 64 14.67 11.29 -8.11
CA PRO A 64 13.31 11.72 -8.42
C PRO A 64 12.34 10.54 -8.41
N TRP A 65 11.09 10.78 -8.04
CA TRP A 65 10.07 9.73 -8.12
C TRP A 65 9.90 9.29 -9.58
N PRO A 66 9.91 7.97 -9.86
CA PRO A 66 9.50 7.45 -11.15
C PRO A 66 8.08 7.91 -11.48
N GLU A 67 7.82 8.23 -12.74
CA GLU A 67 6.54 8.77 -13.19
C GLU A 67 5.99 7.91 -14.33
N TYR A 68 4.69 7.63 -14.29
CA TYR A 68 3.94 7.00 -15.38
C TYR A 68 2.66 7.80 -15.60
N GLU A 69 2.41 8.25 -16.83
CA GLU A 69 1.25 9.06 -17.20
C GLU A 69 0.98 10.30 -16.31
N GLY A 70 2.04 10.99 -15.86
CA GLY A 70 1.87 12.16 -14.99
C GLY A 70 1.82 11.84 -13.48
N ILE A 71 1.82 10.57 -13.11
CA ILE A 71 1.63 10.10 -11.73
C ILE A 71 2.96 9.65 -11.14
N PRO A 72 3.43 10.28 -10.04
CA PRO A 72 4.62 9.82 -9.33
C PRO A 72 4.37 8.48 -8.63
N TYR A 73 5.38 7.63 -8.55
CA TYR A 73 5.37 6.36 -7.81
C TYR A 73 6.54 6.27 -6.82
N PRO A 74 6.45 5.44 -5.77
CA PRO A 74 7.57 5.26 -4.85
C PRO A 74 8.77 4.65 -5.57
N THR A 75 9.97 4.92 -5.06
CA THR A 75 11.23 4.40 -5.59
C THR A 75 11.48 2.94 -5.17
N PHE A 76 10.46 2.07 -5.24
CA PHE A 76 10.65 0.64 -5.02
C PHE A 76 11.67 0.08 -6.02
N LEU A 77 12.30 -1.05 -5.66
CA LEU A 77 13.33 -1.67 -6.50
C LEU A 77 12.82 -2.01 -7.91
N THR A 78 11.55 -2.40 -8.03
CA THR A 78 10.82 -2.57 -9.30
C THR A 78 10.94 -1.34 -10.18
N PHE A 79 10.47 -0.19 -9.70
CA PHE A 79 10.51 1.07 -10.44
C PHE A 79 11.94 1.57 -10.67
N ARG A 80 12.85 1.40 -9.71
CA ARG A 80 14.26 1.81 -9.86
C ARG A 80 15.01 0.99 -10.91
N ASN A 81 14.72 -0.31 -11.00
CA ASN A 81 15.46 -1.21 -11.87
C ASN A 81 14.85 -1.32 -13.27
N LYS A 82 13.52 -1.35 -13.37
CA LYS A 82 12.79 -1.55 -14.64
C LYS A 82 12.25 -0.23 -15.23
N GLY A 83 12.09 0.80 -14.41
CA GLY A 83 11.36 2.01 -14.77
C GLY A 83 9.85 1.86 -14.56
N ALA A 84 9.14 3.00 -14.56
CA ALA A 84 7.69 3.04 -14.31
C ALA A 84 6.89 2.34 -15.39
N GLU A 85 7.16 2.63 -16.66
CA GLU A 85 6.52 2.01 -17.83
C GLU A 85 6.51 0.48 -17.76
N GLN A 86 7.69 -0.13 -17.61
CA GLN A 86 7.82 -1.59 -17.56
C GLN A 86 7.21 -2.19 -16.30
N THR A 87 7.25 -1.48 -15.17
CA THR A 87 6.64 -1.95 -13.91
C THR A 87 5.12 -1.98 -14.04
N ILE A 88 4.51 -0.89 -14.51
CA ILE A 88 3.07 -0.81 -14.71
C ILE A 88 2.59 -1.79 -15.77
N GLN A 89 3.31 -1.90 -16.91
CA GLN A 89 2.97 -2.87 -17.94
C GLN A 89 3.04 -4.32 -17.41
N GLY A 90 4.05 -4.64 -16.59
CA GLY A 90 4.14 -5.95 -15.96
C GLY A 90 2.99 -6.27 -15.00
N ILE A 91 2.41 -5.27 -14.33
CA ILE A 91 1.21 -5.42 -13.49
C ILE A 91 -0.01 -5.68 -14.38
N LYS A 92 -0.19 -4.91 -15.46
CA LYS A 92 -1.30 -5.09 -16.41
C LYS A 92 -1.29 -6.49 -17.05
N ASP A 93 -0.09 -6.98 -17.36
CA ASP A 93 0.14 -8.30 -17.97
C ASP A 93 0.13 -9.46 -16.95
N PHE A 94 0.00 -9.17 -15.66
CA PHE A 94 0.00 -10.19 -14.62
C PHE A 94 -1.13 -11.20 -14.83
N GLN A 95 -0.77 -12.48 -14.82
CA GLN A 95 -1.72 -13.58 -15.00
C GLN A 95 -2.42 -13.89 -13.67
N SER A 96 -3.46 -13.10 -13.36
CA SER A 96 -4.33 -13.39 -12.23
C SER A 96 -5.14 -14.68 -12.42
N ARG A 97 -5.49 -15.30 -11.29
CA ARG A 97 -6.37 -16.47 -11.21
C ARG A 97 -7.79 -16.00 -10.91
N GLU A 98 -8.78 -16.78 -11.31
CA GLU A 98 -10.21 -16.47 -11.08
C GLU A 98 -10.55 -16.35 -9.59
N THR A 99 -9.84 -17.08 -8.74
CA THR A 99 -10.00 -17.06 -7.28
C THR A 99 -9.18 -15.98 -6.58
N ASP A 100 -8.37 -15.20 -7.30
CA ASP A 100 -7.60 -14.13 -6.67
C ASP A 100 -8.55 -13.02 -6.18
N ILE A 101 -8.14 -12.35 -5.11
CA ILE A 101 -8.82 -11.19 -4.56
C ILE A 101 -7.84 -10.04 -4.59
N MET A 102 -8.23 -8.93 -5.23
CA MET A 102 -7.41 -7.72 -5.31
C MET A 102 -7.87 -6.71 -4.27
N ILE A 103 -6.94 -6.21 -3.45
CA ILE A 103 -7.17 -5.05 -2.59
C ILE A 103 -6.66 -3.81 -3.32
N CYS A 104 -7.57 -2.93 -3.71
CA CYS A 104 -7.23 -1.63 -4.28
C CYS A 104 -7.44 -0.56 -3.21
N THR A 105 -6.45 0.31 -2.99
CA THR A 105 -6.56 1.43 -2.06
C THR A 105 -5.67 2.56 -2.50
N HIS A 106 -6.09 3.82 -2.33
CA HIS A 106 -5.09 4.87 -2.24
C HIS A 106 -4.17 4.54 -1.05
N SER A 107 -2.89 4.89 -1.17
CA SER A 107 -1.94 4.60 -0.10
C SER A 107 -2.45 5.15 1.24
N LYS A 108 -2.25 4.35 2.31
CA LYS A 108 -2.59 4.68 3.71
C LYS A 108 -4.09 4.65 4.08
N SER A 109 -4.94 4.11 3.22
CA SER A 109 -6.38 3.98 3.50
C SER A 109 -6.78 2.75 4.33
N GLY A 110 -5.86 1.83 4.67
CA GLY A 110 -6.14 0.68 5.54
C GLY A 110 -5.78 -0.69 4.98
N THR A 111 -4.99 -0.75 3.91
CA THR A 111 -4.64 -1.98 3.16
C THR A 111 -4.18 -3.16 4.02
N HIS A 112 -3.32 -2.92 5.02
CA HIS A 112 -2.85 -3.98 5.92
C HIS A 112 -3.98 -4.54 6.78
N TRP A 113 -4.90 -3.69 7.22
CA TRP A 113 -6.05 -4.11 8.02
C TRP A 113 -7.05 -4.91 7.19
N THR A 114 -7.36 -4.42 5.99
CA THR A 114 -8.19 -5.14 5.01
C THR A 114 -7.61 -6.51 4.70
N TYR A 115 -6.29 -6.60 4.44
CA TYR A 115 -5.63 -7.87 4.18
C TYR A 115 -5.82 -8.89 5.30
N GLU A 116 -5.57 -8.50 6.56
CA GLU A 116 -5.72 -9.44 7.67
C GLU A 116 -7.18 -9.87 7.87
N ILE A 117 -8.15 -8.96 7.71
CA ILE A 117 -9.58 -9.32 7.75
C ILE A 117 -9.90 -10.36 6.67
N LEU A 118 -9.50 -10.12 5.42
CA LEU A 118 -9.77 -11.05 4.32
C LEU A 118 -9.08 -12.40 4.53
N ALA A 119 -7.84 -12.40 5.03
CA ALA A 119 -7.11 -13.64 5.33
C ALA A 119 -7.85 -14.49 6.37
N LEU A 120 -8.36 -13.86 7.43
CA LEU A 120 -9.13 -14.54 8.46
C LEU A 120 -10.50 -15.03 7.96
N ILE A 121 -11.20 -14.25 7.12
CA ILE A 121 -12.45 -14.67 6.46
C ILE A 121 -12.20 -15.92 5.61
N ILE A 122 -11.18 -15.88 4.74
CA ILE A 122 -10.86 -16.97 3.79
C ILE A 122 -10.44 -18.24 4.51
N SER A 123 -9.62 -18.10 5.57
CA SER A 123 -9.20 -19.24 6.39
C SER A 123 -10.23 -19.66 7.44
N ASN A 124 -11.38 -18.95 7.53
CA ASN A 124 -12.44 -19.16 8.51
C ASN A 124 -11.89 -19.36 9.93
N THR A 125 -11.00 -18.46 10.35
CA THR A 125 -10.30 -18.52 11.64
C THR A 125 -10.25 -17.14 12.29
N THR A 126 -9.96 -17.10 13.58
CA THR A 126 -9.80 -15.87 14.36
C THR A 126 -8.34 -15.65 14.79
N GLU A 127 -7.44 -16.53 14.35
CA GLU A 127 -6.03 -16.50 14.73
C GLU A 127 -5.18 -15.71 13.73
N LEU A 128 -4.64 -14.58 14.17
CA LEU A 128 -3.71 -13.78 13.35
C LEU A 128 -2.42 -14.56 13.08
N ALA A 129 -2.14 -14.83 11.81
CA ALA A 129 -0.86 -15.33 11.36
C ALA A 129 0.28 -14.36 11.76
N LYS A 130 1.51 -14.86 11.95
CA LYS A 130 2.67 -14.00 12.23
C LYS A 130 3.25 -13.35 10.98
N GLU A 131 2.97 -13.92 9.81
CA GLU A 131 3.39 -13.40 8.52
C GLU A 131 2.73 -12.06 8.24
N THR A 132 3.44 -11.20 7.51
CA THR A 132 2.94 -9.88 7.15
C THR A 132 2.54 -9.84 5.68
N LYS A 133 1.56 -9.00 5.37
CA LYS A 133 1.11 -8.65 4.02
C LYS A 133 2.22 -8.18 3.06
N SER A 134 3.40 -7.81 3.57
CA SER A 134 4.45 -7.06 2.86
C SER A 134 4.92 -7.64 1.51
N GLU A 135 4.67 -8.92 1.22
CA GLU A 135 5.10 -9.61 0.00
C GLU A 135 3.99 -9.82 -1.04
N LYS A 136 2.86 -9.12 -0.93
CA LYS A 136 1.68 -9.31 -1.80
C LYS A 136 1.34 -8.09 -2.67
N MET A 137 2.13 -7.02 -2.56
CA MET A 137 1.91 -5.76 -3.27
C MET A 137 2.54 -5.82 -4.66
N LEU A 138 1.72 -5.82 -5.71
CA LEU A 138 2.16 -6.11 -7.07
C LEU A 138 3.32 -5.21 -7.53
N GLU A 139 3.19 -3.91 -7.32
CA GLU A 139 4.19 -2.93 -7.73
C GLU A 139 5.47 -2.95 -6.88
N ALA A 140 5.50 -3.65 -5.74
CA ALA A 140 6.67 -3.80 -4.89
C ALA A 140 7.42 -5.13 -5.13
N ILE A 141 6.83 -6.07 -5.88
CA ILE A 141 7.40 -7.40 -6.14
C ILE A 141 8.30 -7.35 -7.39
N PRO A 142 9.63 -7.60 -7.27
CA PRO A 142 10.55 -7.53 -8.42
C PRO A 142 10.22 -8.49 -9.55
N ASP A 143 9.73 -9.68 -9.22
CA ASP A 143 9.33 -10.72 -10.18
C ASP A 143 7.99 -11.30 -9.75
N LEU A 144 6.94 -11.00 -10.50
CA LEU A 144 5.58 -11.43 -10.17
C LEU A 144 5.38 -12.94 -10.29
N SER A 145 6.26 -13.67 -10.99
CA SER A 145 6.17 -15.14 -11.11
C SER A 145 6.34 -15.86 -9.77
N VAL A 146 6.93 -15.21 -8.75
CA VAL A 146 7.00 -15.76 -7.39
C VAL A 146 5.61 -15.99 -6.78
N LEU A 147 4.59 -15.28 -7.26
CA LEU A 147 3.20 -15.46 -6.83
C LEU A 147 2.58 -16.75 -7.36
N ASP A 148 3.18 -17.40 -8.35
CA ASP A 148 2.66 -18.65 -8.92
C ASP A 148 2.85 -19.83 -7.98
N ALA A 149 3.84 -19.77 -7.09
CA ALA A 149 4.08 -20.77 -6.05
C ALA A 149 3.06 -20.71 -4.90
N LEU A 150 2.28 -19.63 -4.78
CA LEU A 150 1.30 -19.46 -3.70
C LEU A 150 0.03 -20.28 -3.97
N PRO A 151 -0.58 -20.88 -2.93
CA PRO A 151 -1.88 -21.52 -3.06
C PRO A 151 -2.98 -20.50 -3.36
N SER A 152 -4.05 -20.95 -4.02
CA SER A 152 -5.28 -20.18 -4.19
C SER A 152 -6.21 -20.35 -2.97
N PRO A 153 -7.09 -19.36 -2.67
CA PRO A 153 -7.13 -18.03 -3.28
C PRO A 153 -5.97 -17.14 -2.82
N ARG A 154 -5.42 -16.31 -3.71
CA ARG A 154 -4.38 -15.33 -3.36
C ARG A 154 -5.03 -13.99 -3.01
N ILE A 155 -4.61 -13.39 -1.90
CA ILE A 155 -4.94 -12.01 -1.57
C ILE A 155 -3.75 -11.16 -2.04
N LEU A 156 -4.00 -10.32 -3.04
CA LEU A 156 -3.01 -9.42 -3.64
C LEU A 156 -3.47 -7.99 -3.42
N ASP A 157 -2.56 -7.04 -3.49
CA ASP A 157 -2.93 -5.63 -3.35
C ASP A 157 -2.13 -4.72 -4.27
N THR A 158 -2.67 -3.52 -4.49
CA THR A 158 -2.01 -2.48 -5.24
C THR A 158 -2.55 -1.09 -4.89
N HIS A 159 -1.71 -0.08 -5.10
CA HIS A 159 -2.03 1.35 -5.05
C HIS A 159 -1.96 1.99 -6.45
N VAL A 160 -1.74 1.21 -7.51
CA VAL A 160 -1.82 1.74 -8.88
C VAL A 160 -3.27 2.13 -9.22
N GLN A 161 -3.42 3.05 -10.17
CA GLN A 161 -4.73 3.49 -10.66
C GLN A 161 -5.51 2.31 -11.27
N PHE A 162 -6.84 2.34 -11.20
CA PHE A 162 -7.70 1.23 -11.65
C PHE A 162 -7.37 0.76 -13.07
N GLN A 163 -7.16 1.68 -14.02
CA GLN A 163 -6.85 1.35 -15.42
C GLN A 163 -5.52 0.60 -15.61
N ASN A 164 -4.70 0.52 -14.56
CA ASN A 164 -3.36 -0.06 -14.56
C ASN A 164 -3.25 -1.33 -13.71
N ILE A 165 -4.37 -1.83 -13.15
CA ILE A 165 -4.39 -3.14 -12.47
C ILE A 165 -4.36 -4.29 -13.51
N PRO A 166 -4.18 -5.56 -13.11
CA PRO A 166 -4.13 -6.66 -14.06
C PRO A 166 -5.37 -6.76 -14.95
N THR A 167 -5.20 -6.57 -16.27
CA THR A 167 -6.31 -6.50 -17.24
C THR A 167 -7.16 -7.76 -17.19
N ARG A 168 -6.49 -8.91 -17.12
CA ARG A 168 -7.14 -10.22 -17.02
C ARG A 168 -8.06 -10.33 -15.80
N HIS A 169 -7.69 -9.72 -14.67
CA HIS A 169 -8.48 -9.77 -13.43
C HIS A 169 -9.85 -9.13 -13.64
N VAL A 170 -9.87 -7.96 -14.27
CA VAL A 170 -11.09 -7.23 -14.60
C VAL A 170 -11.91 -8.00 -15.64
N GLU A 171 -11.29 -8.44 -16.73
CA GLU A 171 -11.95 -9.17 -17.81
C GLU A 171 -12.58 -10.50 -17.38
N LYS A 172 -12.01 -11.15 -16.35
CA LYS A 172 -12.49 -12.42 -15.81
C LYS A 172 -13.44 -12.29 -14.62
N GLY A 173 -13.83 -11.06 -14.25
CA GLY A 173 -14.75 -10.85 -13.14
C GLY A 173 -14.12 -11.11 -11.77
N GLY A 174 -12.81 -10.96 -11.62
CA GLY A 174 -12.10 -11.20 -10.37
C GLY A 174 -12.47 -10.18 -9.29
N LYS A 175 -12.71 -10.64 -8.06
CA LYS A 175 -13.22 -9.80 -6.97
C LYS A 175 -12.21 -8.71 -6.59
N ILE A 176 -12.70 -7.48 -6.42
CA ILE A 176 -11.90 -6.33 -5.99
C ILE A 176 -12.50 -5.75 -4.71
N ILE A 177 -11.67 -5.62 -3.67
CA ILE A 177 -12.00 -4.92 -2.44
C ILE A 177 -11.35 -3.55 -2.50
N HIS A 178 -12.17 -2.50 -2.58
CA HIS A 178 -11.72 -1.13 -2.50
C HIS A 178 -11.88 -0.62 -1.06
N MET A 179 -10.79 -0.23 -0.39
CA MET A 179 -10.87 0.41 0.93
C MET A 179 -10.58 1.90 0.82
N ILE A 180 -11.61 2.71 1.03
CA ILE A 180 -11.55 4.17 0.99
C ILE A 180 -11.50 4.73 2.42
N ARG A 181 -10.78 5.84 2.60
CA ARG A 181 -10.64 6.54 3.89
C ARG A 181 -10.74 8.04 3.69
N ASN A 182 -11.21 8.77 4.70
CA ASN A 182 -11.28 10.22 4.62
C ASN A 182 -9.90 10.82 4.29
N PRO A 183 -9.84 11.78 3.35
CA PRO A 183 -8.58 12.24 2.78
C PRO A 183 -7.69 12.99 3.78
N LYS A 184 -8.29 13.63 4.79
CA LYS A 184 -7.53 14.40 5.78
C LYS A 184 -6.68 13.45 6.63
N ASP A 185 -7.25 12.34 7.11
CA ASP A 185 -6.48 11.31 7.82
C ASP A 185 -5.50 10.55 6.91
N VAL A 186 -5.87 10.30 5.63
CA VAL A 186 -4.94 9.74 4.64
C VAL A 186 -3.69 10.61 4.52
N SER A 187 -3.88 11.93 4.37
CA SER A 187 -2.77 12.89 4.23
C SER A 187 -1.82 12.86 5.44
N VAL A 188 -2.35 12.81 6.67
CA VAL A 188 -1.56 12.73 7.90
C VAL A 188 -0.86 11.38 8.00
N SER A 189 -1.56 10.30 7.64
CA SER A 189 -0.94 8.98 7.69
C SER A 189 0.17 8.82 6.66
N LEU A 190 0.05 9.44 5.48
CA LEU A 190 1.09 9.43 4.45
C LEU A 190 2.27 10.30 4.88
N TYR A 191 2.03 11.49 5.43
CA TYR A 191 3.08 12.35 5.99
C TYR A 191 3.96 11.61 7.00
N ASN A 192 3.34 10.99 8.02
CA ASN A 192 4.08 10.28 9.06
C ASN A 192 4.78 9.02 8.52
N HIS A 193 4.20 8.36 7.52
CA HIS A 193 4.81 7.20 6.87
C HIS A 193 6.03 7.60 6.04
N ALA A 194 5.95 8.68 5.27
CA ALA A 194 7.04 9.18 4.43
C ALA A 194 8.29 9.58 5.22
N ARG A 195 8.10 10.15 6.42
CA ARG A 195 9.19 10.49 7.34
C ARG A 195 9.92 9.28 7.92
N LYS A 196 9.25 8.12 7.94
CA LYS A 196 9.83 6.85 8.40
C LYS A 196 10.38 6.03 7.24
N ASP A 197 9.72 6.06 6.08
CA ASP A 197 10.14 5.42 4.84
C ASP A 197 10.88 6.37 3.92
N VAL A 198 12.05 6.81 4.36
CA VAL A 198 12.87 7.74 3.57
C VAL A 198 13.49 7.08 2.33
N ILE A 199 13.43 5.74 2.23
CA ILE A 199 14.05 5.00 1.13
C ILE A 199 13.14 5.02 -0.10
N THR A 200 11.84 4.76 0.11
CA THR A 200 10.89 4.62 -1.01
C THR A 200 10.14 5.91 -1.30
N LEU A 201 9.93 6.76 -0.28
CA LEU A 201 9.21 8.02 -0.44
C LEU A 201 10.14 9.22 -0.42
N ASN A 202 11.26 9.15 0.31
CA ASN A 202 12.29 10.21 0.31
C ASN A 202 11.71 11.62 0.56
N LEU A 203 10.80 11.72 1.53
CA LEU A 203 10.04 12.93 1.82
C LEU A 203 10.01 13.19 3.32
N ASP A 204 11.12 13.72 3.84
CA ASP A 204 11.26 14.19 5.22
C ASP A 204 11.34 15.72 5.24
N ILE A 205 10.17 16.35 5.13
CA ILE A 205 10.01 17.81 5.12
C ILE A 205 9.01 18.25 6.21
N PRO A 206 9.00 19.53 6.61
CA PRO A 206 8.00 20.07 7.52
C PRO A 206 6.57 19.88 7.01
N TRP A 207 5.61 19.75 7.94
CA TRP A 207 4.19 19.54 7.62
C TRP A 207 3.63 20.56 6.63
N ASN A 208 3.94 21.84 6.80
CA ASN A 208 3.40 22.90 5.93
C ASN A 208 3.86 22.75 4.48
N GLU A 209 5.12 22.39 4.25
CA GLU A 209 5.64 22.14 2.90
C GLU A 209 5.03 20.87 2.30
N TYR A 210 4.92 19.79 3.09
CA TYR A 210 4.22 18.58 2.68
C TYR A 210 2.77 18.86 2.29
N PHE A 211 2.05 19.65 3.08
CA PHE A 211 0.66 19.99 2.86
C PHE A 211 0.46 20.68 1.51
N GLU A 212 1.36 21.61 1.14
CA GLU A 212 1.30 22.25 -0.18
C GLU A 212 1.48 21.24 -1.32
N ILE A 213 2.36 20.24 -1.19
CA ILE A 213 2.53 19.19 -2.20
C ILE A 213 1.29 18.28 -2.24
N TRP A 214 0.75 17.89 -1.08
CA TRP A 214 -0.49 17.11 -0.97
C TRP A 214 -1.66 17.78 -1.69
N MET A 215 -1.80 19.11 -1.56
CA MET A 215 -2.82 19.90 -2.27
C MET A 215 -2.69 19.84 -3.80
N THR A 216 -1.51 19.54 -4.34
CA THR A 216 -1.29 19.42 -5.79
C THR A 216 -1.53 18.03 -6.36
N GLY A 217 -1.65 17.01 -5.50
CA GLY A 217 -1.73 15.61 -5.94
C GLY A 217 -0.42 15.06 -6.55
N LYS A 218 0.72 15.71 -6.32
CA LYS A 218 2.04 15.31 -6.87
C LYS A 218 2.89 14.47 -5.91
N LEU A 219 2.23 13.70 -5.05
CA LEU A 219 2.90 12.70 -4.20
C LEU A 219 2.84 11.33 -4.87
N PRO A 220 3.63 10.34 -4.39
CA PRO A 220 3.52 8.98 -4.88
C PRO A 220 2.09 8.44 -4.81
N TYR A 221 1.67 7.79 -5.90
CA TYR A 221 0.30 7.37 -6.25
C TYR A 221 -0.66 8.48 -6.69
N GLY A 222 -0.19 9.73 -6.72
CA GLY A 222 -0.88 10.86 -7.32
C GLY A 222 -1.91 11.53 -6.41
N SER A 223 -2.90 12.14 -7.05
CA SER A 223 -4.02 12.79 -6.39
C SER A 223 -4.95 11.76 -5.76
N TRP A 224 -5.23 11.92 -4.46
CA TRP A 224 -6.26 11.12 -3.80
C TRP A 224 -7.61 11.28 -4.52
N PHE A 225 -7.97 12.49 -4.93
CA PHE A 225 -9.23 12.74 -5.64
C PHE A 225 -9.31 11.94 -6.95
N ASP A 226 -8.24 11.95 -7.75
CA ASP A 226 -8.25 11.29 -9.06
C ASP A 226 -8.29 9.77 -8.88
N TYR A 227 -7.59 9.24 -7.87
CA TYR A 227 -7.66 7.83 -7.50
C TYR A 227 -9.08 7.40 -7.12
N GLU A 228 -9.70 8.10 -6.16
CA GLU A 228 -11.02 7.72 -5.67
C GLU A 228 -12.12 7.91 -6.72
N LEU A 229 -12.05 8.98 -7.52
CA LEU A 229 -12.99 9.18 -8.64
C LEU A 229 -12.80 8.13 -9.75
N GLY A 230 -11.57 7.68 -9.99
CA GLY A 230 -11.26 6.57 -10.89
C GLY A 230 -11.87 5.25 -10.40
N MET A 231 -11.77 4.98 -9.09
CA MET A 231 -12.43 3.83 -8.47
C MET A 231 -13.95 3.94 -8.53
N GLU A 232 -14.54 5.11 -8.24
CA GLU A 232 -15.98 5.32 -8.32
C GLU A 232 -16.51 5.13 -9.76
N GLN A 233 -15.75 5.57 -10.76
CA GLN A 233 -16.08 5.34 -12.16
C GLN A 233 -15.99 3.85 -12.51
N ALA A 234 -14.95 3.16 -12.04
CA ALA A 234 -14.81 1.72 -12.23
C ALA A 234 -15.96 0.92 -11.61
N GLU A 235 -16.49 1.32 -10.45
CA GLU A 235 -17.68 0.70 -9.85
C GLU A 235 -18.92 0.81 -10.74
N LYS A 236 -19.06 1.93 -11.44
CA LYS A 236 -20.17 2.16 -12.40
C LYS A 236 -19.99 1.33 -13.67
N ASP A 237 -18.75 1.26 -14.17
CA ASP A 237 -18.42 0.57 -15.42
C ASP A 237 -18.38 -0.96 -15.25
N HIS A 238 -18.12 -1.44 -14.04
CA HIS A 238 -18.03 -2.87 -13.71
C HIS A 238 -18.93 -3.26 -12.51
N PRO A 239 -20.28 -3.20 -12.66
CA PRO A 239 -21.20 -3.50 -11.57
C PRO A 239 -20.98 -4.90 -10.97
N GLY A 240 -20.83 -4.97 -9.65
CA GLY A 240 -20.63 -6.22 -8.90
C GLY A 240 -19.19 -6.73 -8.85
N LEU A 241 -18.25 -6.11 -9.58
CA LEU A 241 -16.83 -6.49 -9.56
C LEU A 241 -16.09 -5.94 -8.33
N ILE A 242 -16.49 -4.75 -7.89
CA ILE A 242 -15.82 -3.97 -6.86
C ILE A 242 -16.76 -3.81 -5.67
N TYR A 243 -16.25 -4.06 -4.47
CA TYR A 243 -16.90 -3.71 -3.23
C TYR A 243 -16.10 -2.63 -2.50
N THR A 244 -16.65 -1.41 -2.45
CA THR A 244 -16.08 -0.31 -1.64
C THR A 244 -16.50 -0.40 -0.18
N CYS A 245 -15.50 -0.41 0.68
CA CYS A 245 -15.63 -0.33 2.12
C CYS A 245 -14.98 0.94 2.65
N TYR A 246 -15.60 1.56 3.65
CA TYR A 246 -15.07 2.76 4.31
C TYR A 246 -14.29 2.36 5.55
N TYR A 247 -13.08 2.89 5.68
CA TYR A 247 -12.24 2.71 6.86
C TYR A 247 -13.00 3.12 8.13
N GLU A 248 -13.75 4.21 8.06
CA GLU A 248 -14.52 4.75 9.17
C GLU A 248 -15.67 3.84 9.58
N ASP A 249 -16.38 3.24 8.63
CA ASP A 249 -17.45 2.28 8.92
C ASP A 249 -16.90 1.00 9.51
N MET A 250 -15.79 0.50 8.97
CA MET A 250 -15.08 -0.66 9.53
C MET A 250 -14.61 -0.39 10.96
N LYS A 251 -14.18 0.84 11.28
CA LYS A 251 -13.80 1.24 12.65
C LYS A 251 -14.99 1.32 13.60
N LYS A 252 -16.13 1.83 13.14
CA LYS A 252 -17.32 2.05 13.98
C LYS A 252 -18.14 0.77 14.18
N ASN A 253 -18.28 -0.05 13.15
CA ASN A 253 -19.09 -1.26 13.15
C ASN A 253 -18.38 -2.43 12.45
N PRO A 254 -17.23 -2.91 12.98
CA PRO A 254 -16.39 -3.89 12.30
C PRO A 254 -17.13 -5.18 11.97
N THR A 255 -17.95 -5.71 12.88
CA THR A 255 -18.71 -6.96 12.63
C THR A 255 -19.67 -6.85 11.45
N LYS A 256 -20.34 -5.71 11.29
CA LYS A 256 -21.24 -5.45 10.16
C LYS A 256 -20.47 -5.40 8.85
N GLU A 257 -19.36 -4.67 8.80
CA GLU A 257 -18.58 -4.52 7.57
C GLU A 257 -17.83 -5.81 7.21
N ILE A 258 -17.37 -6.59 8.19
CA ILE A 258 -16.79 -7.93 7.98
C ILE A 258 -17.83 -8.89 7.38
N LYS A 259 -19.08 -8.88 7.87
CA LYS A 259 -20.16 -9.69 7.27
C LYS A 259 -20.37 -9.35 5.80
N LYS A 260 -20.48 -8.06 5.46
CA LYS A 260 -20.62 -7.64 4.06
C LYS A 260 -19.43 -8.04 3.18
N LEU A 261 -18.21 -7.98 3.71
CA LEU A 261 -17.02 -8.48 3.00
C LEU A 261 -17.13 -9.99 2.73
N ALA A 262 -17.54 -10.77 3.72
CA ALA A 262 -17.73 -12.21 3.56
C ALA A 262 -18.86 -12.53 2.56
N ASP A 263 -19.97 -11.79 2.62
CA ASP A 263 -21.08 -11.90 1.67
C ASP A 263 -20.63 -11.60 0.23
N PHE A 264 -19.88 -10.51 0.03
CA PHE A 264 -19.30 -10.17 -1.28
C PHE A 264 -18.32 -11.23 -1.78
N LEU A 265 -17.54 -11.82 -0.88
CA LEU A 265 -16.66 -12.93 -1.21
C LEU A 265 -17.39 -14.26 -1.40
N GLU A 266 -18.68 -14.34 -1.07
CA GLU A 266 -19.50 -15.56 -1.07
C GLU A 266 -18.92 -16.65 -0.15
N ILE A 267 -18.38 -16.23 1.01
CA ILE A 267 -17.80 -17.11 2.02
C ILE A 267 -18.69 -17.13 3.25
N ASN A 268 -19.16 -18.31 3.61
CA ASN A 268 -19.96 -18.48 4.82
C ASN A 268 -19.07 -18.38 6.06
N VAL A 269 -19.30 -17.34 6.87
CA VAL A 269 -18.70 -17.14 8.19
C VAL A 269 -19.80 -17.06 9.25
N THR A 270 -19.61 -17.70 10.39
CA THR A 270 -20.58 -17.62 11.49
C THR A 270 -20.48 -16.27 12.19
N ASP A 271 -21.55 -15.86 12.88
CA ASP A 271 -21.55 -14.66 13.71
C ASP A 271 -20.43 -14.68 14.76
N GLU A 272 -20.16 -15.86 15.34
CA GLU A 272 -19.05 -16.06 16.27
C GLU A 272 -17.69 -15.83 15.61
N THR A 273 -17.45 -16.38 14.41
CA THR A 273 -16.22 -16.12 13.65
C THR A 273 -16.08 -14.63 13.33
N VAL A 274 -17.15 -13.97 12.87
CA VAL A 274 -17.14 -12.53 12.57
C VAL A 274 -16.74 -11.71 13.79
N GLU A 275 -17.33 -11.98 14.95
CA GLU A 275 -16.98 -11.31 16.22
C GLU A 275 -15.52 -11.57 16.60
N GLY A 276 -15.06 -12.81 16.43
CA GLY A 276 -13.68 -13.20 16.67
C GLY A 276 -12.69 -12.47 15.75
N ILE A 277 -13.00 -12.33 14.45
CA ILE A 277 -12.20 -11.58 13.48
C ILE A 277 -12.15 -10.11 13.85
N ALA A 278 -13.29 -9.50 14.19
CA ALA A 278 -13.36 -8.10 14.62
C ALA A 278 -12.48 -7.85 15.84
N LYS A 279 -12.51 -8.76 16.82
CA LYS A 279 -11.67 -8.70 18.02
C LYS A 279 -10.19 -8.94 17.70
N ALA A 280 -9.86 -9.90 16.86
CA ALA A 280 -8.49 -10.22 16.50
C ALA A 280 -7.82 -9.08 15.73
N THR A 281 -8.57 -8.42 14.85
CA THR A 281 -8.07 -7.37 13.95
C THR A 281 -8.21 -5.96 14.53
N THR A 282 -8.37 -5.80 15.84
CA THR A 282 -8.24 -4.49 16.47
C THR A 282 -6.83 -3.93 16.27
N PHE A 283 -6.70 -2.60 16.28
CA PHE A 283 -5.40 -1.94 16.08
C PHE A 283 -4.33 -2.45 17.05
N ASP A 284 -4.65 -2.52 18.35
CA ASP A 284 -3.72 -2.97 19.39
C ASP A 284 -3.29 -4.43 19.17
N ASN A 285 -4.23 -5.31 18.81
CA ASN A 285 -3.92 -6.72 18.57
C ASN A 285 -3.06 -6.90 17.32
N MET A 286 -3.36 -6.19 16.23
CA MET A 286 -2.55 -6.23 15.02
C MET A 286 -1.15 -5.64 15.25
N GLN A 287 -1.06 -4.48 15.90
CA GLN A 287 0.22 -3.85 16.24
C GLN A 287 1.08 -4.82 17.05
N LYS A 288 0.54 -5.37 18.15
CA LYS A 288 1.22 -6.36 18.98
C LYS A 288 1.61 -7.62 18.21
N ASN A 289 0.73 -8.11 17.32
CA ASN A 289 0.99 -9.35 16.59
C ASN A 289 2.10 -9.19 15.55
N LYS A 290 2.15 -8.05 14.86
CA LYS A 290 2.96 -7.83 13.65
C LYS A 290 4.24 -7.03 13.89
N MET A 291 4.38 -6.33 15.02
CA MET A 291 5.56 -5.49 15.30
C MET A 291 6.88 -6.25 15.24
N ASP A 292 6.95 -7.46 15.82
CA ASP A 292 8.17 -8.28 15.87
C ASP A 292 8.60 -8.87 14.51
N GLY A 293 7.74 -8.78 13.49
CA GLY A 293 7.94 -9.33 12.16
C GLY A 293 7.81 -8.30 11.03
N SER A 294 7.71 -7.01 11.35
CA SER A 294 7.59 -5.96 10.34
C SER A 294 8.84 -5.92 9.47
N LYS A 295 8.68 -6.08 8.16
CA LYS A 295 9.75 -5.82 7.18
C LYS A 295 9.95 -4.32 6.92
N PHE A 296 8.98 -3.51 7.33
CA PHE A 296 9.04 -2.05 7.28
C PHE A 296 9.54 -1.52 8.61
N VAL A 297 10.84 -1.28 8.72
CA VAL A 297 11.48 -0.73 9.92
C VAL A 297 12.18 0.59 9.62
N SER A 298 12.10 1.53 10.56
CA SER A 298 12.86 2.77 10.50
C SER A 298 14.28 2.58 11.02
N ASP A 299 15.09 3.64 10.99
CA ASP A 299 16.51 3.61 11.35
C ASP A 299 16.81 3.13 12.78
N ASP A 300 15.84 3.28 13.66
CA ASP A 300 15.88 2.82 15.04
C ASP A 300 15.46 1.34 15.18
N GLY A 301 15.24 0.65 14.06
CA GLY A 301 14.78 -0.74 14.00
C GLY A 301 13.31 -0.93 14.35
N GLN A 302 12.54 0.16 14.54
CA GLN A 302 11.13 0.06 14.92
C GLN A 302 10.21 -0.06 13.70
N GLY A 303 9.21 -0.94 13.80
CA GLY A 303 8.17 -1.05 12.78
C GLY A 303 7.31 0.22 12.71
N PHE A 304 7.08 0.76 11.50
CA PHE A 304 6.38 2.05 11.33
C PHE A 304 5.00 1.96 10.67
N ILE A 305 4.49 0.75 10.39
CA ILE A 305 3.17 0.57 9.75
C ILE A 305 2.01 0.92 10.70
N TYR A 306 2.12 0.53 11.97
CA TYR A 306 1.06 0.72 12.98
C TYR A 306 1.34 1.97 13.81
N ARG A 307 0.66 3.08 13.51
CA ARG A 307 0.88 4.38 14.17
C ARG A 307 -0.17 4.73 15.22
N LYS A 308 -1.44 4.87 14.82
CA LYS A 308 -2.55 5.24 15.72
C LYS A 308 -3.86 4.50 15.45
N GLY A 309 -4.21 4.28 14.18
CA GLY A 309 -5.42 3.52 13.83
C GLY A 309 -6.75 4.16 14.24
N GLU A 310 -6.82 5.49 14.25
CA GLU A 310 -7.97 6.29 14.67
C GLU A 310 -8.58 7.09 13.51
N ILE A 311 -9.80 7.58 13.72
CA ILE A 311 -10.48 8.57 12.85
C ILE A 311 -10.29 9.94 13.51
N GLY A 312 -9.93 10.96 12.73
CA GLY A 312 -9.89 12.35 13.20
C GLY A 312 -8.52 12.86 13.63
N ASP A 313 -7.44 12.09 13.43
CA ASP A 313 -6.08 12.53 13.79
C ASP A 313 -5.64 13.75 12.98
N TRP A 314 -6.25 13.98 11.82
CA TRP A 314 -6.05 15.19 11.02
C TRP A 314 -6.19 16.50 11.82
N LYS A 315 -7.03 16.53 12.86
CA LYS A 315 -7.21 17.70 13.74
C LYS A 315 -5.95 18.08 14.52
N ASN A 316 -5.02 17.15 14.70
CA ASN A 316 -3.74 17.40 15.37
C ASN A 316 -2.67 18.00 14.45
N TYR A 317 -2.94 18.08 13.14
CA TYR A 317 -1.98 18.53 12.13
C TYR A 317 -2.48 19.73 11.33
N TYR A 318 -3.74 19.71 10.92
CA TYR A 318 -4.31 20.78 10.12
C TYR A 318 -4.52 22.03 10.96
N THR A 319 -3.95 23.14 10.49
CA THR A 319 -4.41 24.47 10.96
C THR A 319 -5.81 24.75 10.42
N VAL A 320 -6.53 25.69 11.04
CA VAL A 320 -7.85 26.13 10.56
C VAL A 320 -7.79 26.57 9.10
N ALA A 321 -6.80 27.38 8.72
CA ALA A 321 -6.62 27.85 7.34
C ALA A 321 -6.32 26.70 6.35
N GLN A 322 -5.51 25.71 6.74
CA GLN A 322 -5.28 24.52 5.91
C GLN A 322 -6.56 23.70 5.74
N ASN A 323 -7.35 23.56 6.81
CA ASN A 323 -8.61 22.86 6.77
C ASN A 323 -9.62 23.52 5.81
N GLU A 324 -9.79 24.83 5.91
CA GLU A 324 -10.67 25.60 5.02
C GLU A 324 -10.26 25.47 3.55
N ARG A 325 -8.95 25.59 3.25
CA ARG A 325 -8.42 25.38 1.90
C ARG A 325 -8.68 23.97 1.38
N TYR A 326 -8.45 22.96 2.21
CA TYR A 326 -8.68 21.57 1.83
C TYR A 326 -10.16 21.27 1.62
N GLU A 327 -11.05 21.81 2.46
CA GLU A 327 -12.50 21.66 2.30
C GLU A 327 -13.04 22.34 1.05
N ALA A 328 -12.52 23.53 0.69
CA ALA A 328 -12.87 24.19 -0.56
C ALA A 328 -12.47 23.31 -1.77
N LEU A 329 -11.25 22.81 -1.78
CA LEU A 329 -10.77 21.90 -2.83
C LEU A 329 -11.58 20.60 -2.87
N PHE A 330 -11.87 20.00 -1.71
CA PHE A 330 -12.66 18.78 -1.60
C PHE A 330 -14.06 18.98 -2.17
N LYS A 331 -14.73 20.07 -1.80
CA LYS A 331 -16.07 20.41 -2.32
C LYS A 331 -16.04 20.60 -3.84
N GLU A 332 -15.00 21.22 -4.38
CA GLU A 332 -14.85 21.40 -5.83
C GLU A 332 -14.63 20.06 -6.55
N LYS A 333 -13.66 19.27 -6.09
CA LYS A 333 -13.22 18.03 -6.74
C LYS A 333 -14.23 16.88 -6.60
N MET A 334 -14.91 16.78 -5.46
CA MET A 334 -15.82 15.68 -5.14
C MET A 334 -17.30 16.06 -5.29
N LYS A 335 -17.64 17.20 -5.91
CA LYS A 335 -19.02 17.71 -5.99
C LYS A 335 -20.03 16.71 -6.58
N ASP A 336 -19.59 15.91 -7.54
CA ASP A 336 -20.44 14.94 -8.26
C ASP A 336 -20.28 13.50 -7.73
N SER A 337 -19.35 13.29 -6.78
CA SER A 337 -19.08 11.99 -6.19
C SER A 337 -20.18 11.56 -5.22
N GLN A 338 -20.49 10.26 -5.26
CA GLN A 338 -21.43 9.67 -4.31
C GLN A 338 -20.77 9.27 -2.98
N TYR A 339 -19.44 9.28 -2.89
CA TYR A 339 -18.75 8.89 -1.67
C TYR A 339 -19.03 9.85 -0.51
N LYS A 340 -19.23 9.29 0.69
CA LYS A 340 -19.58 10.04 1.91
C LYS A 340 -18.59 9.71 3.02
N PHE A 341 -17.96 10.74 3.57
CA PHE A 341 -16.86 10.59 4.52
C PHE A 341 -17.27 11.02 5.91
N GLN A 342 -16.74 10.30 6.89
CA GLN A 342 -16.80 10.66 8.30
C GLN A 342 -15.39 11.14 8.71
N TYR A 343 -15.33 12.20 9.51
CA TYR A 343 -14.06 12.83 9.91
C TYR A 343 -13.79 12.73 11.42
N GLU A 344 -14.69 12.07 12.15
CA GLU A 344 -14.66 11.81 13.60
C GLU A 344 -15.58 10.63 13.98
#